data_AF-A0A451BM97-F1
#
_entry.id   AF-A0A451BM97-F1
#
_cell.length_a   1.000
_cell.length_b   1.000
_cell.length_c   1.000
_cell.angle_alpha   90.00
_cell.angle_beta   90.00
_cell.angle_gamma   90.00
#
_symmetry.space_group_name_H-M   'P 1'
#
loop_
_entity.id
_entity.type
_entity.pdbx_description
1 polymer ?
#
loop_
_entity_poly.entity_id
_entity_poly.type
_entity_poly.pdbx_seq_one_letter_code
_entity_poly.pdbx_strand_id
1 'polypeptide(L)' 'MKFFWAQEEFPDMREDSVISVNPEVMSGIPVFRGTRVPLQTFVDHMGSDEDIRDFFDGFPTVSRE' A
#
# COMPACT_ATOMS: atom_id res chain seq x y z
N MET A 1 -15.34 -25.34 -19.33
CA MET A 1 -15.19 -23.91 -18.98
C MET A 1 -13.91 -23.76 -18.18
N LYS A 2 -12.81 -23.34 -18.82
CA LYS A 2 -11.52 -23.15 -18.16
C LYS A 2 -11.56 -21.75 -17.59
N PHE A 3 -11.73 -21.63 -16.27
CA PHE A 3 -11.65 -20.35 -15.60
C PHE A 3 -10.20 -19.86 -15.76
N PHE A 4 -10.04 -18.85 -16.60
CA PHE A 4 -8.80 -18.19 -16.99
C PHE A 4 -8.25 -17.39 -15.79
N TRP A 5 -7.94 -18.06 -14.69
CA TRP A 5 -7.30 -17.46 -13.51
C TRP A 5 -5.89 -18.04 -13.32
N ALA A 6 -5.16 -18.22 -14.42
CA ALA A 6 -3.81 -18.79 -14.39
C ALA A 6 -2.74 -17.96 -15.11
N GLN A 7 -3.05 -16.76 -15.62
CA GLN A 7 -2.06 -15.89 -16.27
C GLN A 7 -2.42 -14.40 -16.17
N GLU A 8 -2.63 -13.91 -14.95
CA GLU A 8 -2.26 -12.52 -14.68
C GLU A 8 -1.24 -12.61 -13.55
N GLU A 9 0.04 -12.70 -13.94
CA GLU A 9 1.09 -12.10 -13.13
C GLU A 9 0.54 -10.72 -12.75
N PHE A 10 0.51 -10.37 -11.46
CA PHE A 10 0.18 -9.02 -11.02
C PHE A 10 1.51 -8.27 -10.94
N PRO A 11 2.11 -7.76 -12.05
CA PRO A 11 3.25 -6.89 -11.93
C PRO A 11 2.83 -5.70 -11.08
N ASP A 12 3.78 -5.18 -10.32
CA ASP A 12 3.72 -3.87 -9.71
C ASP A 12 3.45 -2.82 -10.82
N MET A 13 2.16 -2.60 -11.16
CA MET A 13 1.80 -2.27 -12.55
C MET A 13 2.02 -0.81 -12.99
N ARG A 14 2.67 0.03 -12.18
CA ARG A 14 3.31 1.28 -12.63
C ARG A 14 4.52 1.53 -11.74
N GLU A 15 5.71 1.77 -12.32
CA GLU A 15 6.89 2.24 -11.55
C GLU A 15 6.55 3.49 -10.72
N ASP A 16 5.61 4.30 -11.21
CA ASP A 16 5.10 5.51 -10.55
C ASP A 16 4.01 5.26 -9.50
N SER A 17 3.66 4.01 -9.19
CA SER A 17 2.59 3.73 -8.21
C SER A 17 3.08 4.01 -6.78
N VAL A 18 2.36 4.86 -6.05
CA VAL A 18 2.61 5.13 -4.62
C VAL A 18 2.39 3.88 -3.75
N ILE A 19 1.63 2.90 -4.24
CA ILE A 19 1.33 1.64 -3.56
C ILE A 19 2.06 0.49 -4.24
N SER A 20 2.69 -0.37 -3.44
CA SER A 20 3.38 -1.58 -3.88
C SER A 20 2.68 -2.81 -3.30
N VAL A 21 2.49 -3.83 -4.15
CA VAL A 21 2.02 -5.15 -3.77
C VAL A 21 3.06 -6.17 -4.21
N ASN A 22 3.86 -6.66 -3.27
CA ASN A 22 4.90 -7.64 -3.53
C ASN A 22 4.73 -8.81 -2.55
N PRO A 23 4.57 -10.07 -3.01
CA PRO A 23 4.46 -11.25 -2.13
C PRO A 23 5.61 -11.41 -1.13
N GLU A 24 6.79 -10.89 -1.44
CA GLU A 24 7.97 -10.92 -0.56
C GLU A 24 7.94 -9.83 0.53
N VAL A 25 7.09 -8.81 0.37
CA VAL A 25 6.92 -7.71 1.33
C VAL A 25 5.59 -7.86 2.03
N MET A 26 5.62 -8.10 3.34
CA MET A 26 4.40 -8.26 4.16
C MET A 26 3.39 -9.26 3.57
N SER A 27 3.87 -10.34 2.93
CA SER A 27 3.04 -11.38 2.32
C SER A 27 2.06 -10.86 1.27
N GLY A 28 2.40 -9.78 0.55
CA GLY A 28 1.54 -9.19 -0.48
C GLY A 28 0.46 -8.26 0.05
N ILE A 29 0.53 -7.83 1.32
CA ILE A 29 -0.31 -6.74 1.80
C ILE A 29 0.04 -5.45 1.02
N PRO A 30 -0.95 -4.67 0.54
CA PRO A 30 -0.68 -3.37 -0.06
C PRO A 30 -0.01 -2.41 0.92
N VAL A 31 1.17 -1.91 0.55
CA VAL A 31 1.96 -0.97 1.35
C VAL A 31 2.31 0.28 0.56
N PHE A 32 2.60 1.39 1.24
CA PHE A 32 3.25 2.53 0.59
C PHE A 32 4.63 2.11 0.06
N ARG A 33 4.93 2.44 -1.20
CA ARG A 33 6.18 2.07 -1.87
C ARG A 33 7.39 2.54 -1.05
N GLY A 34 8.40 1.68 -0.95
CA GLY A 34 9.61 1.97 -0.18
C GLY A 34 9.43 1.86 1.35
N THR A 35 8.24 1.49 1.82
CA THR A 35 7.92 1.35 3.24
C THR A 35 7.37 -0.05 3.56
N ARG A 36 7.16 -0.31 4.86
CA ARG A 36 6.34 -1.42 5.36
C ARG A 36 5.08 -0.90 6.07
N VAL A 37 4.57 0.26 5.65
CA VAL A 37 3.35 0.85 6.20
C VAL A 37 2.19 0.37 5.33
N PRO A 38 1.25 -0.42 5.87
CA PRO A 38 0.08 -0.87 5.12
C PRO A 38 -0.80 0.30 4.69
N LEU A 39 -1.39 0.20 3.50
CA LEU A 39 -2.41 1.17 3.06
C LEU A 39 -3.59 1.20 4.03
N GLN A 40 -3.95 0.07 4.63
CA GLN A 40 -5.03 -0.02 5.61
C GLN A 40 -4.81 0.92 6.79
N THR A 41 -3.57 1.07 7.27
CA THR A 41 -3.25 1.97 8.38
C THR A 41 -3.61 3.42 8.06
N PHE A 42 -3.42 3.85 6.81
CA PHE A 42 -3.85 5.18 6.37
C PHE A 42 -5.37 5.31 6.30
N VAL A 43 -6.06 4.28 5.78
CA VAL A 43 -7.53 4.27 5.71
C VAL A 43 -8.16 4.31 7.10
N ASP A 44 -7.60 3.55 8.05
CA ASP A 44 -8.03 3.55 9.44
C ASP A 44 -7.84 4.93 10.09
N HIS A 45 -6.71 5.59 9.82
CA HIS A 45 -6.44 6.96 10.27
C HIS A 45 -7.42 7.97 9.67
N MET A 46 -7.75 7.85 8.39
CA MET A 46 -8.75 8.71 7.73
C MET A 46 -10.18 8.51 8.27
N GLY A 47 -10.43 7.37 8.93
CA GLY A 47 -11.69 7.07 9.59
C GLY A 47 -11.76 7.54 11.05
N SER A 48 -10.68 8.07 11.61
CA SER A 48 -10.62 8.62 12.97
C SER A 48 -10.88 10.14 12.97
N ASP A 49 -11.04 10.72 14.17
CA ASP A 49 -11.13 12.17 14.36
C ASP A 49 -9.73 12.85 14.46
N GLU A 50 -8.65 12.11 14.18
CA GLU A 50 -7.27 12.61 14.29
C GLU A 50 -6.85 13.45 13.08
N ASP A 51 -5.88 14.34 13.28
CA ASP A 51 -5.39 15.16 12.17
C ASP A 51 -4.56 14.29 11.22
N ILE A 52 -4.71 14.51 9.92
CA ILE A 52 -3.92 13.81 8.90
C ILE A 52 -2.40 14.05 9.05
N ARG A 53 -1.99 15.17 9.66
CA ARG A 53 -0.59 15.46 9.99
C ARG A 53 -0.04 14.46 11.01
N ASP A 54 -0.85 14.02 11.96
CA ASP A 54 -0.44 13.08 13.00
C ASP A 54 -0.08 11.72 12.39
N PHE A 55 -0.77 11.29 11.32
CA PHE A 55 -0.39 10.11 10.55
C PHE A 55 1.04 10.22 10.00
N PHE A 56 1.36 11.33 9.35
CA PHE A 56 2.67 11.53 8.74
C PHE A 56 3.78 11.71 9.78
N ASP A 57 3.47 12.27 10.95
CA ASP A 57 4.41 12.38 12.06
C ASP A 57 4.68 10.99 12.67
N GLY A 58 3.69 10.09 12.69
CA GLY A 58 3.82 8.69 13.10
C GLY A 58 4.51 7.80 12.05
N PHE A 59 4.39 8.14 10.77
CA PHE A 59 4.95 7.40 9.63
C PHE A 59 5.79 8.30 8.72
N PRO A 60 6.93 8.84 9.19
CA PRO A 60 7.73 9.82 8.44
C PRO A 60 8.37 9.28 7.16
N THR A 61 8.33 7.96 6.94
CA THR A 61 8.79 7.33 5.70
C THR A 61 7.73 7.31 4.59
N VAL A 62 6.47 7.66 4.89
CA VAL A 62 5.42 7.78 3.89
C VAL A 62 5.49 9.17 3.26
N SER A 63 5.73 9.23 1.95
CA SER A 63 5.80 10.50 1.21
C SER A 63 4.42 11.17 1.11
N ARG A 64 4.43 12.51 1.04
CA ARG A 64 3.25 13.36 0.79
C ARG A 64 3.12 13.79 -0.68
N GLU A 65 4.14 13.51 -1.48
CA GLU A 65 4.23 13.88 -2.91
C GLU A 65 3.45 12.93 -3.82
#